data_AF-A0A5P9CPH4-F1
#
_entry.id   AF-A0A5P9CPH4-F1
#
_cell.length_a   1.000
_cell.length_b   1.000
_cell.length_c   1.000
_cell.angle_alpha   90.00
_cell.angle_beta   90.00
_cell.angle_gamma   90.00
#
_symmetry.space_group_name_H-M   'P 1'
#
loop_
_entity.id
_entity.type
_entity.pdbx_description
1 polymer ?
#
loop_
_entity_poly.entity_id
_entity_poly.type
_entity_poly.pdbx_seq_one_letter_code
_entity_poly.pdbx_strand_id
1 'polypeptide(L)' 'MVKSTRKKVENETQLADLEVGRGEVHDNALKAIVTSRLFKTRTERAKKGRGSFNRKMKHKGKEPYSKEAQSCFLLNRAF' A
#
# COMPACT_ATOMS: atom_id res chain seq x y z
N MET A 1 23.24 24.42 -37.94
CA MET A 1 22.16 24.45 -36.93
C MET A 1 21.47 23.09 -36.90
N VAL A 2 21.67 22.29 -35.86
CA VAL A 2 21.03 20.97 -35.71
C VAL A 2 19.72 21.15 -34.95
N LYS A 3 18.59 20.77 -35.57
CA LYS A 3 17.29 20.76 -34.91
C LYS A 3 17.23 19.58 -33.96
N SER A 4 17.29 19.84 -32.65
CA SER A 4 17.06 18.83 -31.61
C SER A 4 15.59 18.39 -31.66
N THR A 5 15.36 17.17 -32.12
CA THR A 5 14.05 16.53 -32.05
C THR A 5 13.83 16.01 -30.63
N ARG A 6 13.05 16.74 -29.83
CA ARG A 6 12.60 16.23 -28.52
C ARG A 6 11.65 15.05 -28.75
N LYS A 7 12.06 13.84 -28.35
CA LYS A 7 11.16 12.69 -28.23
C LYS A 7 10.14 12.99 -27.14
N LYS A 8 8.86 13.04 -27.52
CA LYS A 8 7.73 13.11 -26.59
C LYS A 8 7.59 11.75 -25.93
N VAL A 9 7.86 11.65 -24.63
CA VAL A 9 7.64 10.43 -23.86
C VAL A 9 6.16 10.39 -23.50
N GLU A 10 5.41 9.59 -24.25
CA GLU A 10 4.01 9.32 -23.94
C GLU A 10 4.00 8.25 -22.85
N ASN A 11 3.86 8.68 -21.60
CA ASN A 11 3.62 7.76 -20.49
C ASN A 11 2.20 7.23 -20.67
N GLU A 12 2.08 6.07 -21.32
CA GLU A 12 0.83 5.33 -21.41
C GLU A 12 0.41 4.90 -20.01
N THR A 13 -0.42 5.72 -19.34
CA THR A 13 -1.18 5.29 -18.18
C THR A 13 -2.13 4.20 -18.65
N GLN A 14 -1.77 2.94 -18.39
CA GLN A 14 -2.66 1.80 -18.55
C GLN A 14 -3.98 2.14 -17.86
N LEU A 15 -5.05 2.28 -18.66
CA LEU A 15 -6.40 2.55 -18.20
C LEU A 15 -6.92 1.29 -17.53
N ALA A 16 -6.51 1.08 -16.27
CA ALA A 16 -7.15 0.09 -15.43
C ALA A 16 -8.52 0.65 -15.04
N ASP A 17 -9.60 -0.04 -15.41
CA ASP A 17 -10.93 0.29 -14.94
C ASP A 17 -10.98 0.10 -13.42
N LEU A 18 -11.06 1.23 -12.71
CA LEU A 18 -11.14 1.25 -11.26
C LEU A 18 -12.62 1.26 -10.85
N GLU A 19 -13.08 0.17 -10.25
CA GLU A 19 -14.44 0.10 -9.70
C GLU A 19 -14.51 0.87 -8.36
N VAL A 20 -14.96 2.12 -8.42
CA VAL A 20 -14.99 3.06 -7.28
C VAL A 20 -16.19 2.81 -6.34
N GLY A 21 -17.20 2.04 -6.79
CA GLY A 21 -18.41 1.72 -6.01
C GLY A 21 -19.33 2.91 -5.75
N ARG A 22 -19.29 3.93 -6.63
CA ARG A 22 -20.10 5.16 -6.53
C ARG A 22 -21.15 5.29 -7.63
N GLY A 23 -21.33 4.25 -8.46
CA GLY A 23 -22.17 4.30 -9.65
C GLY A 23 -21.62 5.26 -10.71
N GLU A 24 -22.51 5.77 -11.55
CA GLU A 24 -22.17 6.79 -12.55
C GLU A 24 -21.93 8.15 -11.89
N VAL A 25 -20.82 8.79 -12.22
CA VAL A 25 -20.44 10.09 -11.65
C VAL A 25 -20.80 11.19 -12.64
N HIS A 26 -21.80 12.01 -12.31
CA HIS A 26 -22.29 13.07 -13.21
C HIS A 26 -21.56 14.41 -13.04
N ASP A 27 -21.13 14.77 -11.82
CA ASP A 27 -20.55 16.10 -11.54
C ASP A 27 -19.01 16.11 -11.62
N ASN A 28 -18.34 15.53 -10.62
CA ASN A 28 -16.89 15.63 -10.47
C ASN A 28 -16.25 14.28 -10.15
N ALA A 29 -15.43 13.81 -11.10
CA ALA A 29 -14.70 12.56 -11.00
C ALA A 29 -13.73 12.54 -9.81
N LEU A 30 -12.90 13.56 -9.62
CA LEU A 30 -11.91 13.60 -8.54
C LEU A 30 -12.55 13.53 -7.17
N LYS A 31 -13.65 14.26 -6.96
CA LYS A 31 -14.41 14.24 -5.69
C LYS A 31 -14.98 12.84 -5.40
N ALA A 32 -15.49 12.17 -6.44
CA ALA A 32 -15.99 10.80 -6.31
C ALA A 32 -14.87 9.83 -5.93
N ILE A 33 -13.69 9.94 -6.55
CA ILE A 33 -12.56 9.05 -6.25
C ILE A 33 -12.03 9.33 -4.84
N VAL A 34 -11.77 10.60 -4.47
CA VAL A 34 -11.22 10.99 -3.15
C VAL A 34 -12.05 10.45 -1.99
N THR A 35 -13.37 10.41 -2.14
CA THR A 35 -14.26 9.93 -1.09
C THR A 35 -14.49 8.41 -1.12
N SER A 36 -13.99 7.71 -2.14
CA SER A 36 -14.16 6.27 -2.32
C SER A 36 -13.29 5.41 -1.40
N ARG A 37 -13.48 4.08 -1.45
CA ARG A 37 -12.67 3.10 -0.70
C ARG A 37 -11.19 3.15 -1.04
N LEU A 38 -10.81 3.64 -2.22
CA LEU A 38 -9.43 3.70 -2.70
C LEU A 38 -8.57 4.59 -1.78
N PHE A 39 -9.08 5.78 -1.46
CA PHE A 39 -8.34 6.82 -0.73
C PHE A 39 -8.68 6.90 0.76
N LYS A 40 -9.12 5.79 1.36
CA LYS A 40 -9.34 5.73 2.81
C LYS A 40 -8.02 5.82 3.58
N THR A 41 -8.05 6.50 4.72
CA THR A 41 -6.93 6.52 5.67
C THR A 41 -6.60 5.09 6.11
N ARG A 42 -5.34 4.68 5.91
CA ARG A 42 -4.84 3.38 6.36
C ARG A 42 -4.10 3.57 7.67
N THR A 43 -4.52 2.85 8.70
CA THR A 43 -3.83 2.82 9.99
C THR A 43 -3.07 1.52 10.13
N GLU A 44 -1.77 1.60 10.44
CA GLU A 44 -0.99 0.42 10.77
C GLU A 44 -1.28 -0.04 12.21
N ARG A 45 -1.20 -1.34 12.45
CA ARG A 45 -1.30 -1.86 13.82
C ARG A 45 0.02 -1.62 14.54
N ALA A 46 -0.04 -0.95 15.68
CA ALA A 46 1.12 -0.76 16.55
C ALA A 46 1.69 -2.11 17.01
N LYS A 47 3.02 -2.18 17.13
CA LYS A 47 3.72 -3.39 17.59
C LYS A 47 3.64 -3.60 19.11
N LYS A 48 3.48 -2.51 19.89
CA LYS A 48 3.37 -2.51 21.36
C LYS A 48 2.30 -1.51 21.80
N GLY A 49 1.68 -1.73 22.97
CA GLY A 49 0.71 -0.82 23.57
C GLY A 49 -0.74 -1.18 23.26
N ARG A 50 -1.60 -0.15 23.10
CA ARG A 50 -3.05 -0.35 22.87
C ARG A 50 -3.29 -0.94 21.49
N GLY A 51 -4.09 -2.00 21.42
CA GLY A 51 -4.46 -2.64 20.15
C GLY A 51 -3.34 -3.46 19.49
N SER A 52 -2.19 -3.64 20.15
CA SER A 52 -1.07 -4.43 19.62
C SER A 52 -1.16 -5.92 19.93
N PHE A 53 -2.11 -6.36 20.77
CA PHE A 53 -2.25 -7.76 21.13
C PHE A 53 -2.74 -8.61 19.95
N ASN A 54 -2.00 -9.68 19.64
CA ASN A 54 -2.35 -10.64 18.61
C ASN A 54 -2.42 -12.06 19.18
N ARG A 55 -3.58 -12.71 19.09
CA ARG A 55 -3.81 -14.09 19.58
C ARG A 55 -2.94 -15.13 18.86
N LYS A 56 -2.59 -14.88 17.59
CA LYS A 56 -1.78 -15.78 16.75
C LYS A 56 -0.58 -15.00 16.21
N MET A 57 0.53 -15.06 16.95
CA MET A 57 1.80 -14.52 16.47
C MET A 57 2.33 -15.31 15.27
N LYS A 58 3.08 -14.64 14.38
CA LYS A 58 3.60 -15.18 13.11
C LYS A 58 4.42 -16.49 13.29
N HIS A 59 5.12 -16.65 14.41
CA HIS A 59 6.01 -17.79 14.70
C HIS A 59 5.63 -18.57 15.96
N LYS A 60 4.35 -18.57 16.35
CA LYS A 60 3.91 -19.33 17.52
C LYS A 60 4.22 -20.82 17.34
N GLY A 61 5.04 -21.39 18.23
CA GLY A 61 5.44 -22.81 18.21
C GLY A 61 6.64 -23.16 17.31
N LYS A 62 7.33 -22.16 16.73
CA LYS A 62 8.57 -22.37 15.96
C LYS A 62 9.79 -21.95 16.78
N GLU A 63 10.90 -22.65 16.61
CA GLU A 63 12.14 -22.34 17.32
C GLU A 63 12.70 -20.97 16.91
N PRO A 64 13.26 -20.19 17.87
CA PRO A 64 13.71 -18.81 17.64
C PRO A 64 14.89 -18.71 16.67
N TYR A 65 15.61 -19.80 16.43
CA TYR A 65 16.78 -19.87 15.55
C TYR A 65 16.46 -20.35 14.13
N SER A 66 15.21 -20.75 13.84
CA SER A 66 14.78 -21.08 12.49
C SER A 66 14.97 -19.89 11.55
N LYS A 67 15.33 -20.13 10.27
CA LYS A 67 15.60 -19.05 9.29
C LYS A 67 14.42 -18.08 9.18
N GLU A 68 13.20 -18.58 9.34
CA GLU A 68 11.98 -17.79 9.35
C GLU A 68 11.83 -16.89 10.59
N ALA A 69 12.29 -17.34 11.77
CA ALA A 69 12.26 -16.57 13.02
C ALA A 69 13.33 -15.47 13.06
N GLN A 70 14.54 -15.72 12.54
CA GLN A 70 15.63 -14.74 12.48
C GLN A 70 15.25 -13.47 11.69
N SER A 71 14.50 -13.64 10.59
CA SER A 71 14.00 -12.52 9.77
C SER A 71 13.13 -11.52 10.57
N CYS A 72 12.46 -11.99 11.62
CA CYS A 72 11.54 -11.17 12.41
C CYS A 72 12.22 -10.46 13.58
N PHE A 73 13.31 -11.00 14.11
CA PHE A 73 14.10 -10.33 15.14
C PHE A 73 14.95 -9.20 14.56
N LEU A 74 15.54 -9.41 13.37
CA LEU A 74 16.44 -8.43 12.74
C LEU A 74 15.70 -7.20 12.20
N LEU A 75 14.49 -7.36 11.65
CA LEU A 75 13.68 -6.25 11.14
C LEU A 75 13.02 -5.39 12.22
N ASN A 76 13.05 -5.80 13.49
CA ASN A 76 12.51 -5.05 14.62
C ASN A 76 13.56 -4.20 15.35
N ARG A 77 14.81 -4.16 14.86
CA ARG A 77 15.92 -3.37 15.44
C ARG A 77 16.27 -2.12 14.62
N ALA A 78 15.60 -1.88 13.50
CA ALA A 78 15.91 -0.81 12.54
C ALA A 78 14.88 0.35 12.52
N PHE A 79 13.99 0.44 13.52
CA PHE A 79 13.13 1.60 13.78
C PHE A 79 12.85 1.71 15.28
#